data_AF-A0A2R4WMN4-F1
#
_entry.id   AF-A0A2R4WMN4-F1
#
_cell.length_a   1.000
_cell.length_b   1.000
_cell.length_c   1.000
_cell.angle_alpha   90.00
_cell.angle_beta   90.00
_cell.angle_gamma   90.00
#
_symmetry.space_group_name_H-M   'P 1'
#
loop_
_entity.id
_entity.type
_entity.pdbx_description
1 polymer ?
#
loop_
_entity_poly.entity_id
_entity_poly.type
_entity_poly.pdbx_seq_one_letter_code
_entity_poly.pdbx_strand_id
1 'polypeptide(L)'
;MTDMTHSATSLKGTSRAFERPRYFPRQLITPDDMNLAQDYVRNRMRRHNRLLHGWGVVCGAIVQPGKDPWTVVIAPGFVLGPYGDEISIDQPVTFDVRLRCKPVPESGGCPPSADPWCNEVADPAPTEGQTLFVAVRYAEFPARPVRSSGCGCGGDECEYSRWRDGYEICVLDECPPSHIRDDGQGEGGSRSNKPPVCECPTDPWVVLARVTAGRDGSLTVETCACRRHVVSHAGEWWACQEAQDG
;
A
#
# COMPACT_ATOMS: atom_id res chain seq x y z
N MET A 1 -33.92 37.31 3.01
CA MET A 1 -33.62 36.15 3.86
C MET A 1 -33.47 34.96 2.94
N THR A 2 -32.34 34.32 2.72
CA THR A 2 -30.94 34.59 3.07
C THR A 2 -30.17 33.79 2.02
N ASP A 3 -29.33 34.49 1.29
CA ASP A 3 -28.43 33.97 0.27
C ASP A 3 -27.38 33.07 0.94
N MET A 4 -27.21 31.83 0.48
CA MET A 4 -26.10 30.97 0.90
C MET A 4 -25.35 30.53 -0.35
N THR A 5 -24.50 31.44 -0.81
CA THR A 5 -23.38 31.15 -1.70
C THR A 5 -22.45 30.12 -1.04
N HIS A 6 -22.31 28.94 -1.66
CA HIS A 6 -21.25 27.99 -1.33
C HIS A 6 -19.89 28.64 -1.62
N SER A 7 -19.23 29.10 -0.56
CA SER A 7 -17.84 29.55 -0.61
C SER A 7 -16.94 28.36 -0.91
N ALA A 8 -16.49 28.27 -2.17
CA ALA A 8 -15.39 27.41 -2.56
C ALA A 8 -14.14 27.86 -1.80
N THR A 9 -13.83 27.16 -0.70
CA THR A 9 -12.57 27.34 0.00
C THR A 9 -11.46 26.86 -0.92
N SER A 10 -10.87 27.83 -1.62
CA SER A 10 -9.64 27.73 -2.38
C SER A 10 -8.61 26.92 -1.61
N LEU A 11 -8.43 25.65 -1.98
CA LEU A 11 -7.22 24.90 -1.69
C LEU A 11 -6.08 25.65 -2.39
N LYS A 12 -5.46 26.58 -1.66
CA LYS A 12 -4.12 27.04 -1.96
C LYS A 12 -3.26 25.79 -1.92
N GLY A 13 -3.02 25.21 -3.08
CA GLY A 13 -1.89 24.33 -3.31
C GLY A 13 -0.65 25.13 -3.01
N THR A 14 -0.22 25.14 -1.75
CA THR A 14 1.18 25.39 -1.43
C THR A 14 1.92 24.31 -2.18
N SER A 15 2.60 24.68 -3.26
CA SER A 15 3.71 23.89 -3.75
C SER A 15 4.63 23.74 -2.54
N ARG A 16 4.56 22.59 -1.84
CA ARG A 16 5.59 22.22 -0.88
C ARG A 16 6.82 22.02 -1.74
N ALA A 17 7.58 23.10 -1.92
CA ALA A 17 8.93 23.02 -2.39
C ALA A 17 9.64 21.93 -1.59
N PHE A 18 10.60 21.24 -2.21
CA PHE A 18 11.36 20.16 -1.58
C PHE A 18 12.30 20.73 -0.50
N GLU A 19 11.71 21.24 0.57
CA GLU A 19 12.37 21.91 1.68
C GLU A 19 12.50 20.94 2.86
N ARG A 20 13.59 21.09 3.60
CA ARG A 20 13.87 20.36 4.82
C ARG A 20 14.42 21.32 5.87
N PRO A 21 14.25 21.04 7.18
CA PRO A 21 14.84 21.86 8.21
C PRO A 21 16.36 21.98 8.05
N ARG A 22 16.88 23.19 8.24
CA ARG A 22 18.32 23.44 8.39
C ARG A 22 18.59 23.78 9.85
N TYR A 23 19.27 22.88 10.56
CA TYR A 23 19.57 23.07 11.98
C TYR A 23 20.76 24.01 12.20
N PHE A 24 20.65 24.89 13.19
CA PHE A 24 21.73 25.79 13.63
C PHE A 24 21.72 25.99 15.16
N PRO A 25 22.83 26.44 15.78
CA PRO A 25 22.92 26.57 17.22
C PRO A 25 21.85 27.49 17.83
N ARG A 26 21.31 27.10 18.99
CA ARG A 26 20.26 27.81 19.74
C ARG A 26 18.90 27.91 19.04
N GLN A 27 18.69 27.17 17.97
CA GLN A 27 17.37 27.04 17.35
C GLN A 27 16.44 26.22 18.25
N LEU A 28 15.20 26.71 18.44
CA LEU A 28 14.12 25.91 19.02
C LEU A 28 13.59 24.95 17.95
N ILE A 29 13.56 23.65 18.24
CA ILE A 29 13.04 22.63 17.33
C ILE A 29 11.66 22.20 17.83
N THR A 30 10.67 22.21 16.94
CA THR A 30 9.29 21.81 17.25
C THR A 30 8.96 20.42 16.67
N PRO A 31 7.82 19.82 17.05
CA PRO A 31 7.32 18.62 16.39
C PRO A 31 7.14 18.81 14.88
N ASP A 32 6.76 20.00 14.42
CA ASP A 32 6.57 20.29 13.00
C ASP A 32 7.88 20.18 12.21
N ASP A 33 9.00 20.68 12.77
CA ASP A 33 10.32 20.55 12.15
C ASP A 33 10.74 19.07 12.05
N MET A 34 10.53 18.31 13.13
CA MET A 34 10.89 16.89 13.19
C MET A 34 10.06 16.06 12.21
N ASN A 35 8.74 16.27 12.18
CA ASN A 35 7.83 15.63 11.24
C ASN A 35 8.17 16.01 9.80
N LEU A 36 8.46 17.28 9.52
CA LEU A 36 8.87 17.73 8.18
C LEU A 36 10.17 17.06 7.71
N ALA A 37 11.15 16.89 8.60
CA ALA A 37 12.39 16.19 8.27
C ALA A 37 12.15 14.70 7.91
N GLN A 38 11.26 14.02 8.66
CA GLN A 38 10.88 12.63 8.39
C GLN A 38 10.12 12.51 7.06
N ASP A 39 9.11 13.35 6.87
CA ASP A 39 8.29 13.41 5.65
C ASP A 39 9.14 13.70 4.41
N TYR A 40 10.12 14.60 4.52
CA TYR A 40 11.01 14.94 3.41
C TYR A 40 11.77 13.70 2.91
N VAL A 41 12.37 12.93 3.84
CA VAL A 41 13.14 11.73 3.49
C VAL A 41 12.24 10.64 2.93
N ARG A 42 11.11 10.36 3.59
CA ARG A 42 10.11 9.38 3.13
C ARG A 42 9.58 9.71 1.75
N ASN A 43 9.15 10.96 1.52
CA ASN A 43 8.64 11.39 0.22
C ASN A 43 9.73 11.44 -0.85
N ARG A 44 11.00 11.65 -0.48
CA ARG A 44 12.13 11.53 -1.42
C ARG A 44 12.31 10.08 -1.88
N MET A 45 12.22 9.10 -0.98
CA MET A 45 12.30 7.68 -1.35
C MET A 45 11.09 7.24 -2.18
N ARG A 46 9.88 7.66 -1.81
CA ARG A 46 8.68 7.44 -2.64
C ARG A 46 8.86 7.94 -4.07
N ARG A 47 9.41 9.16 -4.25
CA ARG A 47 9.72 9.68 -5.58
C ARG A 47 10.81 8.88 -6.31
N HIS A 48 11.86 8.45 -5.60
CA HIS A 48 12.90 7.60 -6.18
C HIS A 48 12.30 6.29 -6.70
N ASN A 49 11.51 5.60 -5.88
CA ASN A 49 10.83 4.37 -6.23
C ASN A 49 9.90 4.58 -7.43
N ARG A 50 8.93 5.50 -7.30
CA ARG A 50 7.92 5.72 -8.35
C ARG A 50 8.51 6.20 -9.68
N LEU A 51 9.50 7.10 -9.68
CA LEU A 51 9.99 7.74 -10.90
C LEU A 51 11.13 6.98 -11.58
N LEU A 52 11.93 6.20 -10.83
CA LEU A 52 13.07 5.49 -11.39
C LEU A 52 12.84 3.98 -11.50
N HIS A 53 12.17 3.38 -10.52
CA HIS A 53 11.90 1.94 -10.49
C HIS A 53 10.49 1.62 -10.98
N GLY A 54 9.54 2.53 -10.81
CA GLY A 54 8.13 2.30 -11.06
C GLY A 54 7.45 1.66 -9.84
N TRP A 55 6.51 0.76 -10.09
CA TRP A 55 5.72 0.10 -9.05
C TRP A 55 5.21 -1.26 -9.54
N GLY A 56 4.81 -2.11 -8.58
CA GLY A 56 4.39 -3.48 -8.81
C GLY A 56 5.04 -4.44 -7.81
N VAL A 57 4.83 -5.74 -8.02
CA VAL A 57 5.49 -6.79 -7.22
C VAL A 57 6.96 -6.88 -7.59
N VAL A 58 7.84 -6.74 -6.59
CA VAL A 58 9.30 -6.90 -6.73
C VAL A 58 9.68 -8.38 -6.63
N CYS A 59 9.24 -9.04 -5.56
CA CYS A 59 9.49 -10.47 -5.32
C CYS A 59 8.43 -11.06 -4.39
N GLY A 60 8.22 -12.38 -4.45
CA GLY A 60 7.27 -13.07 -3.56
C GLY A 60 5.81 -12.63 -3.76
N ALA A 61 5.05 -12.48 -2.66
CA ALA A 61 3.64 -12.07 -2.66
C ALA A 61 2.78 -12.98 -3.55
N ILE A 62 3.03 -14.28 -3.48
CA ILE A 62 2.30 -15.29 -4.25
C ILE A 62 1.00 -15.59 -3.50
N VAL A 63 -0.13 -15.54 -4.21
CA VAL A 63 -1.43 -15.93 -3.67
C VAL A 63 -1.69 -17.39 -4.00
N GLN A 64 -2.12 -18.15 -2.99
CA GLN A 64 -2.49 -19.56 -3.11
C GLN A 64 -3.88 -19.78 -2.52
N PRO A 65 -4.65 -20.77 -3.00
CA PRO A 65 -5.89 -21.17 -2.33
C PRO A 65 -5.62 -21.56 -0.87
N GLY A 66 -6.47 -21.09 0.04
CA GLY A 66 -6.42 -21.49 1.44
C GLY A 66 -7.05 -22.87 1.67
N LYS A 67 -6.94 -23.35 2.91
CA LYS A 67 -7.53 -24.64 3.32
C LYS A 67 -9.03 -24.52 3.61
N ASP A 68 -9.46 -23.35 4.06
CA ASP A 68 -10.84 -23.07 4.43
C ASP A 68 -11.60 -22.45 3.24
N PRO A 69 -12.93 -22.63 3.15
CA PRO A 69 -13.74 -22.03 2.10
C PRO A 69 -13.56 -20.51 2.03
N TRP A 70 -13.49 -19.96 0.81
CA TRP A 70 -13.34 -18.53 0.53
C TRP A 70 -12.03 -17.89 1.00
N THR A 71 -11.06 -18.70 1.45
CA THR A 71 -9.78 -18.17 1.93
C THR A 71 -8.67 -18.30 0.89
N VAL A 72 -7.76 -17.33 0.92
CA VAL A 72 -6.48 -17.38 0.22
C VAL A 72 -5.34 -17.18 1.22
N VAL A 73 -4.17 -17.69 0.87
CA VAL A 73 -2.93 -17.46 1.61
C VAL A 73 -1.99 -16.64 0.72
N ILE A 74 -1.57 -15.49 1.21
CA ILE A 74 -0.60 -14.62 0.57
C ILE A 74 0.77 -14.90 1.19
N ALA A 75 1.70 -15.41 0.39
CA ALA A 75 3.06 -15.69 0.83
C ALA A 75 3.87 -14.40 1.05
N PRO A 76 4.95 -14.45 1.85
CA PRO A 76 5.87 -13.32 2.03
C PRO A 76 6.38 -12.76 0.71
N GLY A 77 6.68 -11.46 0.70
CA GLY A 77 7.15 -10.76 -0.48
C GLY A 77 7.30 -9.27 -0.28
N PHE A 78 7.79 -8.62 -1.32
CA PHE A 78 8.05 -7.20 -1.34
C PHE A 78 7.40 -6.56 -2.56
N VAL A 79 6.70 -5.45 -2.33
CA VAL A 79 5.87 -4.76 -3.31
C VAL A 79 6.15 -3.27 -3.24
N LEU A 80 6.25 -2.63 -4.41
CA LEU A 80 6.27 -1.17 -4.52
C LEU A 80 4.87 -0.70 -4.90
N GLY A 81 4.26 0.13 -4.05
CA GLY A 81 2.95 0.73 -4.30
C GLY A 81 3.02 1.81 -5.40
N PRO A 82 1.89 2.16 -6.04
CA PRO A 82 1.88 3.13 -7.13
C PRO A 82 2.44 4.50 -6.75
N TYR A 83 2.26 4.91 -5.49
CA TYR A 83 2.79 6.18 -4.97
C TYR A 83 4.26 6.12 -4.51
N GLY A 84 4.94 4.98 -4.72
CA GLY A 84 6.33 4.75 -4.35
C GLY A 84 6.53 4.20 -2.94
N ASP A 85 5.45 3.81 -2.28
CA ASP A 85 5.46 3.16 -0.97
C ASP A 85 6.11 1.77 -1.03
N GLU A 86 6.83 1.41 0.02
CA GLU A 86 7.36 0.07 0.19
C GLU A 86 6.40 -0.74 1.05
N ILE A 87 5.96 -1.89 0.53
CA ILE A 87 5.06 -2.81 1.20
C ILE A 87 5.81 -4.12 1.41
N SER A 88 6.08 -4.46 2.67
CA SER A 88 6.71 -5.71 3.06
C SER A 88 5.68 -6.65 3.65
N ILE A 89 5.44 -7.77 2.97
CA ILE A 89 4.68 -8.90 3.50
C ILE A 89 5.71 -9.82 4.15
N ASP A 90 5.86 -9.69 5.46
CA ASP A 90 6.91 -10.35 6.24
C ASP A 90 6.60 -11.82 6.57
N GLN A 91 5.31 -12.15 6.69
CA GLN A 91 4.83 -13.49 6.99
C GLN A 91 3.63 -13.89 6.12
N PRO A 92 3.34 -15.20 5.96
CA PRO A 92 2.14 -15.64 5.24
C PRO A 92 0.87 -15.08 5.90
N VAL A 93 -0.03 -14.50 5.10
CA VAL A 93 -1.30 -13.95 5.59
C VAL A 93 -2.47 -14.72 4.99
N THR A 94 -3.31 -15.29 5.85
CA THR A 94 -4.61 -15.86 5.44
C THR A 94 -5.64 -14.74 5.35
N PHE A 95 -6.35 -14.69 4.25
CA PHE A 95 -7.35 -13.66 3.96
C PHE A 95 -8.61 -14.29 3.38
N ASP A 96 -9.77 -13.93 3.92
CA ASP A 96 -11.08 -14.36 3.43
C ASP A 96 -11.56 -13.35 2.38
N VAL A 97 -11.83 -13.79 1.16
CA VAL A 97 -12.20 -12.91 0.04
C VAL A 97 -13.60 -12.31 0.18
N ARG A 98 -14.36 -12.72 1.20
CA ARG A 98 -15.63 -12.07 1.59
C ARG A 98 -15.40 -10.83 2.44
N LEU A 99 -14.20 -10.64 2.98
CA LEU A 99 -13.81 -9.38 3.60
C LEU A 99 -13.43 -8.41 2.47
N ARG A 100 -14.08 -7.25 2.43
CA ARG A 100 -13.76 -6.23 1.42
C ARG A 100 -12.34 -5.73 1.55
N CYS A 101 -11.95 -5.42 2.78
CA CYS A 101 -10.64 -4.91 3.13
C CYS A 101 -10.25 -5.36 4.54
N LYS A 102 -8.97 -5.69 4.74
CA LYS A 102 -8.39 -6.03 6.03
C LYS A 102 -7.03 -5.34 6.21
N PRO A 103 -6.84 -4.54 7.27
CA PRO A 103 -5.53 -3.98 7.61
C PRO A 103 -4.58 -5.04 8.16
N VAL A 104 -3.30 -4.92 7.80
CA VAL A 104 -2.21 -5.78 8.26
C VAL A 104 -1.00 -4.90 8.65
N PRO A 105 -0.55 -4.93 9.91
CA PRO A 105 -1.12 -5.71 11.01
C PRO A 105 -2.51 -5.20 11.38
N GLU A 106 -3.35 -6.08 11.94
CA GLU A 106 -4.62 -5.67 12.54
C GLU A 106 -4.34 -4.56 13.55
N SER A 107 -5.19 -3.53 13.53
CA SER A 107 -5.06 -2.36 14.39
C SER A 107 -5.24 -2.76 15.86
N GLY A 108 -4.15 -3.18 16.50
CA GLY A 108 -4.05 -3.31 17.95
C GLY A 108 -3.97 -1.91 18.57
N GLY A 109 -5.12 -1.26 18.64
CA GLY A 109 -5.27 0.11 19.12
C GLY A 109 -5.99 0.21 20.45
N CYS A 110 -6.05 1.42 21.01
CA CYS A 110 -7.01 1.73 22.05
C CYS A 110 -8.39 1.27 21.57
N PRO A 111 -9.13 0.52 22.40
CA PRO A 111 -10.44 0.06 21.99
C PRO A 111 -11.21 1.32 21.59
N PRO A 112 -11.86 1.35 20.40
CA PRO A 112 -12.97 2.28 20.27
C PRO A 112 -13.90 2.03 21.47
N SER A 113 -14.80 2.95 21.79
CA SER A 113 -16.04 2.49 22.40
C SER A 113 -16.57 1.42 21.45
N ALA A 114 -16.31 0.14 21.76
CA ALA A 114 -16.59 -0.96 20.87
C ALA A 114 -18.10 -0.95 20.79
N ASP A 115 -18.64 -0.33 19.75
CA ASP A 115 -20.05 -0.37 19.46
C ASP A 115 -20.35 -1.86 19.32
N PRO A 116 -21.10 -2.48 20.25
CA PRO A 116 -21.35 -3.91 20.22
C PRO A 116 -22.06 -4.37 18.94
N TRP A 117 -22.56 -3.42 18.15
CA TRP A 117 -23.21 -3.64 16.87
C TRP A 117 -22.28 -3.52 15.64
N CYS A 118 -21.05 -3.01 15.79
CA CYS A 118 -20.07 -2.89 14.70
C CYS A 118 -19.15 -4.12 14.61
N ASN A 119 -19.73 -5.30 14.37
CA ASN A 119 -18.93 -6.46 13.96
C ASN A 119 -18.57 -6.33 12.47
N GLU A 120 -17.36 -6.73 12.09
CA GLU A 120 -17.00 -6.88 10.68
C GLU A 120 -17.88 -7.97 10.06
N VAL A 121 -18.90 -7.55 9.31
CA VAL A 121 -19.81 -8.45 8.61
C VAL A 121 -19.15 -8.83 7.29
N ALA A 122 -18.82 -10.11 7.14
CA ALA A 122 -18.38 -10.63 5.85
C ALA A 122 -19.49 -10.43 4.82
N ASP A 123 -19.11 -10.03 3.61
CA ASP A 123 -20.06 -9.93 2.51
C ASP A 123 -20.69 -11.29 2.20
N PRO A 124 -21.84 -11.31 1.50
CA PRO A 124 -22.41 -12.53 0.98
C PRO A 124 -21.36 -13.35 0.22
N ALA A 125 -21.48 -14.67 0.28
CA ALA A 125 -20.58 -15.56 -0.46
C ALA A 125 -20.59 -15.18 -1.96
N PRO A 126 -19.41 -15.10 -2.61
CA PRO A 126 -19.32 -14.84 -4.03
C PRO A 126 -20.15 -15.82 -4.84
N THR A 127 -20.74 -15.36 -5.93
CA THR A 127 -21.49 -16.23 -6.84
C THR A 127 -20.53 -17.18 -7.55
N GLU A 128 -20.97 -18.41 -7.88
CA GLU A 128 -20.17 -19.34 -8.68
C GLU A 128 -19.74 -18.68 -10.00
N GLY A 129 -18.44 -18.74 -10.30
CA GLY A 129 -17.82 -18.10 -11.46
C GLY A 129 -17.51 -16.61 -11.29
N GLN A 130 -17.89 -15.98 -10.16
CA GLN A 130 -17.54 -14.59 -9.89
C GLN A 130 -16.02 -14.43 -9.83
N THR A 131 -15.53 -13.46 -10.61
CA THR A 131 -14.12 -13.09 -10.67
C THR A 131 -13.88 -11.93 -9.71
N LEU A 132 -12.83 -12.04 -8.90
CA LEU A 132 -12.41 -11.05 -7.93
C LEU A 132 -10.89 -10.87 -8.02
N PHE A 133 -10.38 -9.72 -7.57
CA PHE A 133 -8.94 -9.42 -7.59
C PHE A 133 -8.45 -9.14 -6.17
N VAL A 134 -7.47 -9.91 -5.72
CA VAL A 134 -6.82 -9.69 -4.43
C VAL A 134 -5.71 -8.66 -4.64
N ALA A 135 -5.82 -7.53 -3.97
CA ALA A 135 -4.89 -6.41 -4.10
C ALA A 135 -4.40 -5.93 -2.74
N VAL A 136 -3.23 -5.29 -2.74
CA VAL A 136 -2.68 -4.63 -1.56
C VAL A 136 -2.46 -3.14 -1.82
N ARG A 137 -2.63 -2.33 -0.78
CA ARG A 137 -2.17 -0.94 -0.75
C ARG A 137 -1.40 -0.67 0.51
N TYR A 138 -0.45 0.25 0.46
CA TYR A 138 0.24 0.72 1.65
C TYR A 138 -0.75 1.44 2.58
N ALA A 139 -0.61 1.19 3.87
CA ALA A 139 -1.36 1.87 4.91
C ALA A 139 -0.43 2.15 6.10
N GLU A 140 -0.59 3.33 6.70
CA GLU A 140 0.16 3.72 7.89
C GLU A 140 -0.77 3.68 9.09
N PHE A 141 -0.31 3.01 10.16
CA PHE A 141 -1.13 2.80 11.35
C PHE A 141 -0.50 3.48 12.57
N PRO A 142 -1.32 4.15 13.40
CA PRO A 142 -0.86 4.58 14.70
C PRO A 142 -0.58 3.35 15.58
N ALA A 143 0.54 3.37 16.29
CA ALA A 143 1.06 2.23 17.04
C ALA A 143 1.62 2.66 18.39
N ARG A 144 1.66 1.71 19.32
CA ARG A 144 2.11 1.90 20.71
C ARG A 144 1.32 3.01 21.42
N PRO A 145 0.05 2.73 21.77
CA PRO A 145 -0.77 3.68 22.49
C PRO A 145 -0.12 4.07 23.82
N VAL A 146 -0.26 5.33 24.18
CA VAL A 146 0.19 5.95 25.42
C VAL A 146 -0.98 6.72 26.01
N ARG A 147 -1.11 6.70 27.34
CA ARG A 147 -2.09 7.54 28.02
C ARG A 147 -1.56 8.97 27.99
N SER A 148 -2.31 9.91 27.44
CA SER A 148 -1.98 11.33 27.63
C SER A 148 -2.37 11.69 29.07
N SER A 149 -1.42 12.26 29.82
CA SER A 149 -1.67 12.68 31.20
C SER A 149 -2.32 14.06 31.21
N GLY A 150 -3.62 14.12 30.93
CA GLY A 150 -4.43 15.30 31.23
C GLY A 150 -4.71 15.36 32.74
N CYS A 151 -4.27 16.42 33.42
CA CYS A 151 -4.70 16.71 34.79
C CYS A 151 -6.15 17.23 34.78
N GLY A 152 -7.12 16.37 34.48
CA GLY A 152 -8.53 16.73 34.43
C GLY A 152 -9.43 15.52 34.61
N CYS A 153 -10.51 15.67 35.39
CA CYS A 153 -11.58 14.69 35.49
C CYS A 153 -12.41 14.71 34.19
N GLY A 154 -11.89 14.11 33.12
CA GLY A 154 -12.57 14.01 31.84
C GLY A 154 -11.78 13.16 30.85
N GLY A 155 -12.10 11.86 30.78
CA GLY A 155 -11.69 10.94 29.71
C GLY A 155 -10.21 10.53 29.70
N ASP A 156 -9.94 9.23 29.67
CA ASP A 156 -8.61 8.70 29.32
C ASP A 156 -8.32 9.03 27.84
N GLU A 157 -7.74 10.20 27.55
CA GLU A 157 -7.27 10.53 26.20
C GLU A 157 -6.09 9.60 25.83
N CYS A 158 -6.35 8.73 24.85
CA CYS A 158 -5.35 7.82 24.32
C CYS A 158 -4.67 8.43 23.10
N GLU A 159 -3.35 8.54 23.16
CA GLU A 159 -2.51 9.02 22.07
C GLU A 159 -1.59 7.90 21.59
N TYR A 160 -0.98 8.04 20.41
CA TYR A 160 -0.07 7.04 19.86
C TYR A 160 1.33 7.60 19.72
N SER A 161 2.30 6.86 20.24
CA SER A 161 3.69 7.32 20.27
C SER A 161 4.45 7.03 18.98
N ARG A 162 3.95 6.16 18.10
CA ARG A 162 4.64 5.71 16.89
C ARG A 162 3.69 5.58 15.71
N TRP A 163 4.23 5.78 14.52
CA TRP A 163 3.66 5.29 13.29
C TRP A 163 4.25 3.93 12.94
N ARG A 164 3.45 3.07 12.32
CA ARG A 164 3.88 1.76 11.82
C ARG A 164 3.46 1.65 10.36
N ASP A 165 4.44 1.33 9.53
CA ASP A 165 4.20 0.93 8.15
C ASP A 165 3.47 -0.42 8.11
N GLY A 166 2.46 -0.51 7.26
CA GLY A 166 1.71 -1.74 7.01
C GLY A 166 1.03 -1.67 5.66
N TYR A 167 0.02 -2.51 5.48
CA TYR A 167 -0.74 -2.57 4.25
C TYR A 167 -2.15 -3.04 4.53
N GLU A 168 -3.05 -2.75 3.59
CA GLU A 168 -4.38 -3.34 3.58
C GLU A 168 -4.47 -4.32 2.43
N ILE A 169 -5.04 -5.49 2.70
CA ILE A 169 -5.44 -6.47 1.69
C ILE A 169 -6.91 -6.20 1.39
N CYS A 170 -7.25 -5.99 0.12
CA CYS A 170 -8.63 -5.77 -0.30
C CYS A 170 -9.00 -6.63 -1.50
N VAL A 171 -10.30 -6.80 -1.67
CA VAL A 171 -10.91 -7.44 -2.84
C VAL A 171 -11.48 -6.37 -3.75
N LEU A 172 -11.05 -6.37 -5.00
CA LEU A 172 -11.59 -5.52 -6.05
C LEU A 172 -12.48 -6.35 -6.97
N ASP A 173 -13.55 -5.73 -7.47
CA ASP A 173 -14.48 -6.37 -8.41
C ASP A 173 -13.96 -6.37 -9.85
N GLU A 174 -12.98 -5.53 -10.16
CA GLU A 174 -12.37 -5.39 -11.48
C GLU A 174 -10.85 -5.16 -11.42
N CYS A 175 -10.17 -5.47 -12.53
CA CYS A 175 -8.75 -5.17 -12.69
C CYS A 175 -8.57 -3.65 -12.89
N PRO A 176 -7.81 -2.95 -12.03
CA PRO A 176 -7.61 -1.51 -12.21
C PRO A 176 -6.95 -1.20 -13.55
N PRO A 177 -7.35 -0.13 -14.26
CA PRO A 177 -6.77 0.24 -15.56
C PRO A 177 -5.24 0.38 -15.54
N SER A 178 -4.67 0.77 -14.40
CA SER A 178 -3.22 0.90 -14.17
C SER A 178 -2.43 -0.41 -14.30
N HIS A 179 -3.10 -1.56 -14.30
CA HIS A 179 -2.51 -2.90 -14.44
C HIS A 179 -2.64 -3.47 -15.86
N ILE A 180 -3.41 -2.81 -16.73
CA ILE A 180 -3.58 -3.21 -18.12
C ILE A 180 -2.39 -2.65 -18.90
N ARG A 181 -1.63 -3.52 -19.57
CA ARG A 181 -0.61 -3.07 -20.53
C ARG A 181 -1.32 -2.71 -21.83
N ASP A 182 -1.04 -1.53 -22.36
CA ASP A 182 -1.34 -1.25 -23.77
C ASP A 182 -0.40 -2.11 -24.62
N ASP A 183 -0.95 -3.07 -25.36
CA ASP A 183 -0.25 -4.03 -26.22
C ASP A 183 0.68 -3.36 -27.26
N GLY A 184 0.55 -2.04 -27.48
CA GLY A 184 1.37 -1.24 -28.39
C GLY A 184 2.68 -0.71 -27.81
N GLN A 185 2.93 -0.86 -26.50
CA GLN A 185 4.20 -0.47 -25.88
C GLN A 185 5.14 -1.68 -25.84
N GLY A 186 5.84 -1.89 -26.96
CA GLY A 186 6.80 -2.99 -27.14
C GLY A 186 7.83 -3.09 -26.02
N GLU A 187 8.40 -4.28 -25.87
CA GLU A 187 9.55 -4.53 -25.01
C GLU A 187 10.72 -3.65 -25.46
N GLY A 188 10.98 -2.57 -24.73
CA GLY A 188 12.05 -1.63 -25.03
C GLY A 188 11.52 -0.28 -25.49
N GLY A 189 11.77 0.72 -24.64
CA GLY A 189 11.47 2.15 -24.77
C GLY A 189 10.96 2.62 -26.12
N SER A 190 9.74 3.17 -26.12
CA SER A 190 9.22 3.95 -27.23
C SER A 190 10.26 5.00 -27.65
N ARG A 191 10.75 4.92 -28.89
CA ARG A 191 11.65 5.91 -29.50
C ARG A 191 10.90 7.21 -29.85
N SER A 192 9.93 7.61 -29.04
CA SER A 192 9.20 8.85 -29.23
C SER A 192 10.09 10.02 -28.83
N ASN A 193 10.07 11.11 -29.61
CA ASN A 193 10.75 12.36 -29.24
C ASN A 193 10.12 13.06 -28.02
N LYS A 194 9.01 12.55 -27.49
CA LYS A 194 8.36 13.08 -26.30
C LYS A 194 8.90 12.32 -25.07
N PRO A 195 9.48 13.01 -24.08
CA PRO A 195 9.86 12.35 -22.85
C PRO A 195 8.60 11.76 -22.17
N PRO A 196 8.73 10.64 -21.44
CA PRO A 196 7.62 10.08 -20.69
C PRO A 196 7.07 11.12 -19.70
N VAL A 197 5.74 11.15 -19.56
CA VAL A 197 5.06 12.03 -18.62
C VAL A 197 5.14 11.40 -17.23
N CYS A 198 5.48 12.21 -16.23
CA CYS A 198 5.42 11.78 -14.82
C CYS A 198 3.96 11.74 -14.34
N GLU A 199 3.20 10.75 -14.78
CA GLU A 199 1.77 10.61 -14.45
C GLU A 199 1.57 10.19 -13.00
N CYS A 200 0.67 10.87 -12.30
CA CYS A 200 0.24 10.47 -10.97
C CYS A 200 -0.64 9.22 -11.08
N PRO A 201 -0.36 8.16 -10.31
CA PRO A 201 -1.23 6.99 -10.27
C PRO A 201 -2.66 7.39 -9.93
N THR A 202 -3.61 6.73 -10.58
CA THR A 202 -5.05 6.96 -10.40
C THR A 202 -5.65 6.13 -9.28
N ASP A 203 -4.98 5.06 -8.89
CA ASP A 203 -5.42 4.13 -7.86
C ASP A 203 -4.24 3.69 -6.96
N PRO A 204 -4.50 3.30 -5.70
CA PRO A 204 -3.47 2.95 -4.72
C PRO A 204 -3.04 1.48 -4.78
N TRP A 205 -3.60 0.67 -5.69
CA TRP A 205 -3.61 -0.78 -5.55
C TRP A 205 -2.45 -1.44 -6.29
N VAL A 206 -1.97 -2.56 -5.75
CA VAL A 206 -1.16 -3.53 -6.47
C VAL A 206 -1.87 -4.87 -6.41
N VAL A 207 -2.36 -5.33 -7.56
CA VAL A 207 -3.04 -6.62 -7.69
C VAL A 207 -2.03 -7.76 -7.61
N LEU A 208 -2.31 -8.72 -6.72
CA LEU A 208 -1.46 -9.89 -6.47
C LEU A 208 -1.93 -11.13 -7.24
N ALA A 209 -3.24 -11.28 -7.41
CA ALA A 209 -3.83 -12.37 -8.20
C ALA A 209 -5.31 -12.10 -8.53
N ARG A 210 -5.78 -12.74 -9.60
CA ARG A 210 -7.20 -12.94 -9.87
C ARG A 210 -7.65 -14.22 -9.18
N VAL A 211 -8.83 -14.21 -8.59
CA VAL A 211 -9.47 -15.38 -8.00
C VAL A 211 -10.87 -15.59 -8.59
N THR A 212 -11.21 -16.83 -8.86
CA THR A 212 -12.55 -17.21 -9.35
C THR A 212 -13.22 -18.11 -8.33
N ALA A 213 -14.43 -17.72 -7.92
CA ALA A 213 -15.25 -18.42 -6.94
C ALA A 213 -15.85 -19.72 -7.50
N GLY A 214 -15.61 -20.84 -6.81
CA GLY A 214 -16.31 -22.11 -7.03
C GLY A 214 -17.58 -22.22 -6.18
N ARG A 215 -18.45 -23.17 -6.53
CA ARG A 215 -19.72 -23.41 -5.81
C ARG A 215 -19.54 -23.77 -4.34
N ASP A 216 -18.48 -24.53 -4.03
CA ASP A 216 -18.26 -25.11 -2.70
C ASP A 216 -17.33 -24.24 -1.83
N GLY A 217 -17.12 -22.98 -2.23
CA GLY A 217 -16.17 -22.07 -1.60
C GLY A 217 -14.71 -22.34 -1.93
N SER A 218 -14.43 -23.23 -2.88
CA SER A 218 -13.10 -23.34 -3.48
C SER A 218 -12.77 -22.07 -4.29
N LEU A 219 -11.50 -21.68 -4.30
CA LEU A 219 -11.02 -20.54 -5.09
C LEU A 219 -9.99 -21.03 -6.09
N THR A 220 -10.23 -20.75 -7.37
CA THR A 220 -9.21 -20.93 -8.41
C THR A 220 -8.39 -19.65 -8.49
N VAL A 221 -7.08 -19.74 -8.26
CA VAL A 221 -6.18 -18.58 -8.20
C VAL A 221 -5.32 -18.51 -9.45
N GLU A 222 -5.35 -17.37 -10.12
CA GLU A 222 -4.51 -17.05 -11.27
C GLU A 222 -3.54 -15.94 -10.92
N THR A 223 -2.31 -16.34 -10.59
CA THR A 223 -1.28 -15.43 -10.07
C THR A 223 -0.85 -14.37 -11.09
N CYS A 224 -0.81 -14.67 -12.39
CA CYS A 224 -0.32 -13.72 -13.40
C CYS A 224 -1.40 -12.75 -13.91
N ALA A 225 -2.68 -13.06 -13.71
CA ALA A 225 -3.77 -12.25 -14.23
C ALA A 225 -3.87 -10.91 -13.49
N CYS A 226 -3.86 -9.79 -14.24
CA CYS A 226 -3.86 -8.42 -13.70
C CYS A 226 -2.66 -8.10 -12.78
N ARG A 227 -1.59 -8.90 -12.80
CA ARG A 227 -0.45 -8.71 -11.91
C ARG A 227 0.65 -7.90 -12.58
N ARG A 228 1.01 -6.77 -11.97
CA ARG A 228 2.13 -5.94 -12.40
C ARG A 228 3.40 -6.31 -11.66
N HIS A 229 4.47 -6.54 -12.40
CA HIS A 229 5.82 -6.72 -11.85
C HIS A 229 6.65 -5.46 -12.06
N VAL A 230 7.57 -5.21 -11.14
CA VAL A 230 8.61 -4.18 -11.28
C VAL A 230 9.96 -4.85 -11.45
N VAL A 231 10.78 -4.34 -12.37
CA VAL A 231 12.11 -4.90 -12.63
C VAL A 231 13.01 -4.62 -11.43
N SER A 232 13.70 -5.64 -10.94
CA SER A 232 14.67 -5.55 -9.87
C SER A 232 15.99 -6.16 -10.30
N HIS A 233 17.06 -5.37 -10.18
CA HIS A 233 18.43 -5.82 -10.44
C HIS A 233 19.07 -6.51 -9.22
N ALA A 234 18.33 -6.71 -8.12
CA ALA A 234 18.88 -7.32 -6.90
C ALA A 234 19.44 -8.74 -7.13
N GLY A 235 18.92 -9.46 -8.12
CA GLY A 235 19.41 -10.79 -8.51
C GLY A 235 20.61 -10.78 -9.47
N GLU A 236 21.01 -9.63 -10.00
CA GLU A 236 22.12 -9.51 -10.94
C GLU A 236 23.44 -9.32 -10.17
N TRP A 237 24.16 -10.43 -9.93
CA TRP A 237 25.45 -10.43 -9.25
C TRP A 237 26.39 -11.47 -9.87
N TRP A 238 27.69 -11.35 -9.61
CA TRP A 238 28.71 -12.30 -10.07
C TRP A 238 29.64 -12.70 -8.91
N ALA A 239 30.09 -13.96 -8.93
CA ALA A 239 31.14 -14.46 -8.04
C ALA A 239 32.51 -14.35 -8.73
N CYS A 240 33.56 -14.12 -7.95
CA CYS A 240 34.92 -14.25 -8.45
C CYS A 240 35.21 -15.72 -8.83
N GLN A 241 35.96 -15.95 -9.89
CA GLN A 241 36.45 -17.27 -10.29
C GLN A 241 37.98 -17.27 -10.25
N GLU A 242 38.58 -18.32 -9.68
CA GLU A 242 40.03 -18.51 -9.77
C GLU A 242 40.43 -18.76 -11.23
N ALA A 243 41.56 -18.18 -11.64
CA ALA A 243 42.15 -18.51 -12.93
C ALA A 243 42.62 -19.97 -12.91
N GLN A 244 42.17 -20.78 -13.86
CA GLN A 244 42.79 -22.09 -14.10
C GLN A 244 44.16 -21.83 -14.73
N ASP A 245 45.21 -21.84 -13.91
CA ASP A 245 46.59 -21.93 -14.38
C ASP A 245 46.74 -23.29 -15.09
N GLY A 246 46.92 -23.24 -16.42
CA GLY A 246 47.14 -24.41 -17.30
C GLY A 246 48.60 -24.80 -17.40
#